data_AF-A0A4S5EPX0-F1
#
_entry.id   AF-A0A4S5EPX0-F1
#
_cell.length_a   1.000
_cell.length_b   1.000
_cell.length_c   1.000
_cell.angle_alpha   90.00
_cell.angle_beta   90.00
_cell.angle_gamma   90.00
#
_symmetry.space_group_name_H-M   'P 1'
#
loop_
_entity.id
_entity.type
_entity.pdbx_description
1 polymer ?
#
loop_
_entity_poly.entity_id
_entity_poly.type
_entity_poly.pdbx_seq_one_letter_code
_entity_poly.pdbx_strand_id
1 'polypeptide(L)' 'QLSAREPYRLPRSLTAGDRLAIWSTGAYNSTLAAIAFNGLPALTQHVLTAGTP' A
#
# COMPACT_ATOMS: atom_id res chain seq x y z
N GLN A 1 0.78 -4.43 -19.64
CA GLN A 1 0.48 -3.42 -18.61
C GLN A 1 -0.98 -3.59 -18.20
N LEU A 2 -1.29 -3.80 -16.92
CA LEU A 2 -2.69 -3.88 -16.47
C LEU A 2 -3.31 -2.48 -16.56
N SER A 3 -4.51 -2.38 -17.12
CA SER A 3 -5.28 -1.13 -17.08
C SER A 3 -6.00 -1.01 -15.74
N ALA A 4 -6.37 0.20 -15.32
CA ALA A 4 -7.14 0.41 -14.08
C ALA A 4 -8.49 -0.34 -14.06
N ARG A 5 -8.99 -0.77 -15.23
CA ARG A 5 -10.24 -1.50 -15.37
C ARG A 5 -10.07 -3.02 -15.37
N GLU A 6 -8.84 -3.53 -15.44
CA GLU A 6 -8.58 -4.96 -15.42
C GLU A 6 -8.42 -5.45 -13.97
N PRO A 7 -9.23 -6.41 -13.49
CA PRO A 7 -9.12 -6.92 -12.14
C PRO A 7 -7.79 -7.65 -11.89
N TYR A 8 -7.10 -7.32 -10.80
CA TYR A 8 -5.89 -8.05 -10.39
C TYR A 8 -6.26 -9.45 -9.91
N ARG A 9 -5.71 -10.48 -10.55
CA ARG A 9 -5.89 -11.89 -10.13
C ARG A 9 -5.01 -12.16 -8.91
N LEU A 10 -5.62 -12.45 -7.76
CA LEU A 10 -4.90 -12.84 -6.55
C LEU A 10 -4.84 -14.37 -6.40
N PRO A 11 -3.81 -14.91 -5.73
CA PRO A 11 -3.74 -16.33 -5.39
C PRO A 11 -4.92 -16.76 -4.50
N ARG A 12 -5.53 -17.91 -4.81
CA ARG A 12 -6.65 -18.48 -4.01
C ARG A 12 -6.22 -18.98 -2.62
N SER A 13 -4.92 -19.18 -2.43
CA SER A 13 -4.34 -19.63 -1.17
C SER A 13 -4.08 -18.50 -0.17
N LEU A 14 -4.46 -17.25 -0.47
CA LEU A 14 -4.24 -16.12 0.43
C LEU A 14 -5.04 -16.31 1.72
N THR A 15 -4.38 -16.10 2.86
CA THR A 15 -4.96 -16.29 4.19
C THR A 15 -4.74 -15.06 5.07
N ALA A 16 -5.43 -15.01 6.21
CA ALA A 16 -5.22 -13.96 7.20
C ALA A 16 -3.78 -14.01 7.74
N GLY A 17 -3.09 -12.87 7.72
CA GLY A 17 -1.68 -12.75 8.13
C GLY A 17 -0.70 -12.58 6.97
N ASP A 18 -1.12 -12.93 5.74
CA ASP A 18 -0.31 -12.68 4.55
C ASP A 18 -0.15 -11.18 4.28
N ARG A 19 0.99 -10.80 3.72
CA ARG A 19 1.30 -9.40 3.38
C ARG A 19 1.25 -9.19 1.88
N LEU A 20 0.58 -8.13 1.45
CA LEU A 20 0.53 -7.69 0.06
C LEU A 20 1.19 -6.32 -0.06
N ALA A 21 1.92 -6.11 -1.16
CA ALA A 21 2.54 -4.83 -1.48
C ALA A 21 1.83 -4.20 -2.68
N ILE A 22 1.35 -2.96 -2.50
CA ILE A 22 0.91 -2.11 -3.59
C ILE A 22 2.09 -1.21 -3.96
N TRP A 23 2.60 -1.37 -5.17
CA TRP A 23 3.76 -0.64 -5.66
C TRP A 23 3.39 0.77 -6.15
N SER A 24 4.40 1.62 -6.33
CA SER A 24 4.26 2.97 -6.89
C SER A 24 3.35 3.92 -6.09
N THR A 25 3.28 3.74 -4.77
CA THR A 25 2.46 4.55 -3.85
C THR A 25 3.15 5.82 -3.34
N GLY A 26 4.37 6.13 -3.80
CA GLY A 26 5.18 7.22 -3.27
C GLY A 26 4.66 8.63 -3.54
N ALA A 27 3.79 8.81 -4.54
CA ALA A 27 3.18 10.10 -4.87
C ALA A 27 1.66 10.06 -4.66
N TYR A 28 1.10 11.16 -4.19
CA TYR A 28 -0.34 11.44 -4.07
C TYR A 28 -1.19 10.47 -3.21
N ASN A 29 -0.61 9.42 -2.63
CA ASN A 29 -1.38 8.49 -1.79
C ASN A 29 -1.46 8.99 -0.36
N SER A 30 -0.33 9.23 0.31
CA SER A 30 -0.34 9.72 1.70
C SER A 30 -0.90 11.14 1.81
N THR A 31 -0.70 11.99 0.78
CA THR A 31 -1.18 13.37 0.77
C THR A 31 -2.66 13.51 0.45
N LEU A 32 -3.27 12.52 -0.21
CA LEU A 32 -4.71 12.50 -0.52
C LEU A 32 -5.50 11.47 0.29
N ALA A 33 -4.84 10.72 1.17
CA ALA A 33 -5.52 9.75 2.04
C ALA A 33 -6.51 10.48 2.97
N ALA A 34 -7.71 9.91 3.13
CA ALA A 34 -8.67 10.36 4.11
C ALA A 34 -8.23 9.95 5.52
N ILE A 35 -7.52 10.84 6.21
CA ILE A 35 -7.05 10.63 7.58
C ILE A 35 -8.26 10.58 8.54
N ALA A 36 -8.22 9.70 9.54
CA ALA A 36 -9.26 9.52 10.55
C ALA A 36 -10.64 9.07 10.01
N PHE A 37 -10.72 8.65 8.74
CA PHE A 37 -11.91 7.97 8.24
C PHE A 37 -12.07 6.65 9.02
N ASN A 38 -13.23 6.47 9.66
CA ASN A 38 -13.48 5.38 10.63
C ASN A 38 -12.51 5.32 11.81
N GLY A 39 -11.88 6.44 12.19
CA GLY A 39 -10.93 6.51 13.30
C GLY A 39 -9.57 5.86 13.01
N LEU A 40 -9.27 5.50 11.76
CA LEU A 40 -7.97 4.95 11.38
C LEU A 40 -6.88 6.04 11.38
N PRO A 41 -5.69 5.79 11.97
CA PRO A 41 -4.60 6.76 11.98
C PRO A 41 -4.03 6.98 10.57
N ALA A 42 -3.23 8.03 10.42
CA ALA A 42 -2.48 8.25 9.19
C ALA A 42 -1.52 7.07 8.90
N LEU A 43 -1.29 6.79 7.61
CA LEU A 43 -0.35 5.76 7.17
C LEU A 43 1.07 6.10 7.62
N THR A 44 1.74 5.14 8.27
CA THR A 44 3.14 5.28 8.66
C THR A 44 4.04 5.29 7.42
N GLN A 45 4.97 6.25 7.36
CA GLN A 45 5.97 6.34 6.30
C GLN A 45 7.35 6.00 6.85
N HIS A 46 8.06 5.11 6.17
CA HIS A 46 9.43 4.74 6.49
C HIS A 46 10.33 5.10 5.31
N VAL A 47 11.47 5.73 5.59
CA VAL A 47 12.51 6.02 4.60
C VAL A 47 13.70 5.12 4.91
N LEU A 48 14.04 4.25 3.97
CA LEU A 48 15.25 3.45 4.02
C LEU A 48 16.32 4.19 3.23
N THR A 49 17.30 4.77 3.92
CA THR A 49 18.48 5.32 3.28
C THR A 49 19.45 4.17 3.01
N ALA A 50 20.01 4.08 1.80
CA ALA A 50 21.06 3.10 1.53
C ALA A 50 22.27 3.40 2.42
N GLY A 51 22.53 2.54 3.43
CA GLY A 51 23.73 2.60 4.26
C GLY A 51 23.58 2.93 5.74
N THR A 52 22.42 2.73 6.38
CA THR A 52 22.44 2.51 7.84
C THR A 52 22.94 1.08 8.09
N PRO A 53 24.04 0.85 8.84
CA PRO A 53 24.44 -0.51 9.22
C PRO A 53 23.35 -1.20 10.05
#